data_AF-A0AAW1WBV0-F1
#
_entry.id   AF-A0AAW1WBV0-F1
#
_cell.length_a   1.000
_cell.length_b   1.000
_cell.length_c   1.000
_cell.angle_alpha   90.00
_cell.angle_beta   90.00
_cell.angle_gamma   90.00
#
_symmetry.space_group_name_H-M   'P 1'
#
loop_
_entity.id
_entity.type
_entity.pdbx_description
1 polymer ?
#
loop_
_entity_poly.entity_id
_entity_poly.type
_entity_poly.pdbx_seq_one_letter_code
_entity_poly.pdbx_strand_id
1 'polypeptide(L)' 'MGADEYGFGSVAMIATGCVMARICHTNNCPVWCSQPEELRARFPGVPGDLVTFFICCRGGKRHVGTVGI' A
#
# COMPACT_ATOMS: atom_id res chain seq x y z
N MET A 1 -19.50 12.06 11.26
CA MET A 1 -18.81 10.91 11.87
C MET A 1 -17.52 11.46 12.49
N GLY A 2 -17.49 11.71 13.80
CA GLY A 2 -16.37 12.37 14.49
C GLY A 2 -15.32 11.38 14.98
N ALA A 3 -14.53 10.83 14.07
CA ALA A 3 -13.41 9.95 14.42
C ALA A 3 -12.14 10.77 14.60
N ASP A 4 -11.41 10.52 15.68
CA ASP A 4 -10.12 11.18 15.99
C ASP A 4 -8.92 10.54 15.28
N GLU A 5 -9.08 9.34 14.72
CA GLU A 5 -8.02 8.58 14.05
C GLU A 5 -8.52 7.86 12.78
N TYR A 6 -7.61 7.68 11.81
CA TYR A 6 -7.90 7.01 10.54
C TYR A 6 -6.83 5.95 10.23
N GLY A 7 -7.26 4.71 10.03
CA GLY A 7 -6.40 3.58 9.66
C GLY A 7 -6.40 3.31 8.15
N PHE A 8 -5.22 3.22 7.54
CA PHE A 8 -5.05 2.88 6.12
C PHE A 8 -4.26 1.57 5.98
N GLY A 9 -4.96 0.46 5.75
CA GLY A 9 -4.35 -0.85 5.52
C GLY A 9 -4.04 -1.08 4.04
N SER A 10 -5.05 -1.47 3.26
CA SER A 10 -4.89 -1.84 1.85
C SER A 10 -4.24 -0.74 1.00
N VAL A 11 -4.60 0.52 1.25
CA VAL A 11 -4.07 1.66 0.49
C VAL A 11 -2.58 1.90 0.80
N ALA A 12 -2.16 1.70 2.05
CA ALA A 12 -0.75 1.76 2.40
C ALA A 12 0.05 0.64 1.73
N MET A 13 -0.55 -0.54 1.56
CA MET A 13 0.10 -1.66 0.87
C MET A 13 0.26 -1.39 -0.63
N ILE A 14 -0.70 -0.69 -1.25
CA ILE A 14 -0.61 -0.27 -2.64
C ILE A 14 0.50 0.77 -2.80
N ALA A 15 0.59 1.74 -1.89
CA ALA A 15 1.65 2.74 -1.88
C ALA A 15 3.06 2.14 -1.75
N THR A 16 3.22 0.96 -1.12
CA THR A 16 4.51 0.24 -1.05
C THR A 16 4.75 -0.75 -2.20
N GLY A 17 3.81 -0.92 -3.13
CA GLY A 17 4.00 -1.76 -4.32
C GLY A 17 3.06 -2.97 -4.46
N CYS A 18 1.98 -3.07 -3.67
CA CYS A 18 0.95 -4.08 -3.90
C CYS A 18 0.22 -3.85 -5.23
N VAL A 19 0.33 -4.81 -6.15
CA VAL A 19 -0.36 -4.79 -7.47
C VAL A 19 -1.79 -5.34 -7.43
N MET A 20 -2.34 -5.58 -6.24
CA MET A 20 -3.69 -6.12 -6.06
C MET A 20 -3.96 -7.44 -6.81
N ALA A 21 -2.99 -8.36 -6.84
CA ALA A 21 -3.14 -9.68 -7.47
C ALA A 21 -4.11 -10.63 -6.72
N ARG A 22 -4.48 -10.31 -5.47
CA ARG A 22 -5.45 -11.08 -4.64
C ARG A 22 -5.06 -12.54 -4.35
N ILE A 23 -3.81 -12.93 -4.55
CA ILE A 23 -3.27 -14.27 -4.27
C ILE A 23 -2.50 -14.36 -2.93
N CYS A 24 -2.78 -13.45 -2.00
CA CYS A 24 -2.03 -13.35 -0.75
C CYS A 24 -2.08 -14.64 0.09
N HIS A 25 -3.20 -15.37 0.05
CA HIS A 25 -3.39 -16.64 0.78
C HIS A 25 -2.57 -17.81 0.20
N THR A 26 -2.07 -17.69 -1.03
CA THR A 26 -1.33 -18.75 -1.73
C THR A 26 0.18 -18.68 -1.47
N ASN A 27 0.65 -17.72 -0.67
CA ASN A 27 2.08 -17.49 -0.38
C ASN A 27 2.96 -17.23 -1.61
N ASN A 28 2.35 -16.91 -2.76
CA ASN A 28 2.99 -16.67 -4.05
C ASN A 28 2.82 -15.21 -4.51
N CYS A 29 2.71 -14.28 -3.57
CA CYS A 29 2.63 -12.86 -3.86
C CYS A 29 3.95 -12.37 -4.48
N PRO A 30 3.93 -11.71 -5.65
CA PRO A 30 5.16 -11.33 -6.35
C PRO A 30 5.97 -10.22 -5.65
N VAL A 31 5.41 -9.57 -4.62
CA VAL A 31 5.92 -8.31 -4.08
C VAL A 31 6.24 -8.33 -2.59
N TRP A 32 5.36 -8.82 -1.70
CA TRP A 32 5.61 -8.64 -0.25
C TRP A 32 4.92 -9.65 0.70
N CYS A 33 3.76 -10.21 0.36
CA CYS A 33 3.00 -11.08 1.28
C CYS A 33 3.46 -12.56 1.25
N SER A 34 4.71 -12.80 0.85
CA SER A 34 5.29 -14.13 0.67
C SER A 34 6.39 -14.39 1.70
N GLN A 35 6.35 -15.56 2.32
CA GLN A 35 7.40 -16.07 3.21
C GLN A 35 8.68 -16.54 2.50
N PRO A 36 8.67 -17.11 1.27
CA PRO A 36 9.91 -17.52 0.63
C PRO A 36 10.84 -16.33 0.36
N GLU A 37 12.10 -16.48 0.74
CA GLU A 37 13.13 -15.42 0.70
C GLU A 37 13.34 -14.88 -0.72
N GLU A 38 13.24 -15.74 -1.74
CA GLU A 38 13.41 -15.38 -3.15
C GLU A 38 12.30 -14.46 -3.68
N LEU A 39 11.09 -14.54 -3.12
CA LEU A 39 9.98 -13.62 -3.41
C LEU A 39 10.09 -12.36 -2.54
N ARG A 40 10.61 -12.49 -1.31
CA ARG A 40 10.81 -11.37 -0.38
C ARG A 40 11.88 -10.39 -0.84
N ALA A 41 12.91 -10.90 -1.52
CA ALA A 41 13.94 -10.09 -2.17
C ALA A 41 13.40 -9.19 -3.30
N ARG A 42 12.20 -9.48 -3.82
CA ARG A 42 11.56 -8.71 -4.90
C ARG A 42 10.79 -7.48 -4.40
N PHE A 43 10.83 -7.20 -3.10
CA PHE A 43 10.15 -6.05 -2.52
C PHE A 43 10.78 -4.73 -3.01
N PRO A 44 10.05 -3.91 -3.79
CA PRO A 44 10.57 -2.64 -4.30
C PRO A 44 10.31 -1.47 -3.35
N GLY A 45 9.52 -1.68 -2.29
CA GLY A 45 8.96 -0.59 -1.49
C GLY A 45 10.02 0.17 -0.71
N VAL A 46 10.12 1.47 -0.96
CA VAL A 46 10.97 2.37 -0.18
C VAL A 46 10.09 3.06 0.87
N PRO A 47 10.55 3.22 2.13
CA PRO A 47 9.75 3.93 3.14
C PRO A 47 9.36 5.36 2.74
N GLY A 48 10.06 5.98 1.79
CA GLY A 48 9.74 7.29 1.23
C GLY A 48 8.40 7.34 0.47
N ASP A 49 7.97 6.24 -0.15
CA ASP A 49 6.70 6.19 -0.90
C ASP A 49 5.50 6.28 0.05
N LEU A 50 5.60 5.64 1.23
CA LEU A 50 4.61 5.76 2.30
C LEU A 50 4.54 7.17 2.87
N VAL A 51 5.68 7.80 3.11
CA VAL A 51 5.74 9.18 3.62
C VAL A 51 5.12 10.14 2.60
N THR A 52 5.43 9.96 1.31
CA THR A 52 4.83 10.73 0.22
C THR A 52 3.32 10.54 0.16
N PHE A 53 2.84 9.31 0.33
CA PHE A 53 1.41 9.00 0.42
C PHE A 53 0.73 9.74 1.57
N PHE A 54 1.26 9.70 2.79
CA PHE A 54 0.67 10.40 3.93
C PHE A 54 0.75 11.92 3.82
N ILE A 55 1.82 12.46 3.22
CA ILE A 55 1.93 13.90 2.92
C ILE A 55 0.87 14.31 1.88
N CYS A 56 0.62 13.47 0.87
CA CYS A 56 -0.44 13.69 -0.12
C CYS A 56 -1.83 13.68 0.54
N CYS A 57 -2.11 12.69 1.41
CA CYS A 57 -3.36 12.62 2.17
C CYS A 57 -3.58 13.84 3.08
N ARG A 58 -2.51 14.37 3.70
CA ARG A 58 -2.57 15.59 4.53
C ARG A 58 -2.80 16.86 3.71
N GLY A 59 -2.30 16.91 2.47
CA GLY A 59 -2.18 18.13 1.66
C GLY A 59 -3.46 18.63 0.99
N GLY A 60 -4.57 17.86 1.00
CA GLY A 60 -5.90 18.32 0.58
C GLY A 60 -6.01 18.94 -0.83
N LYS A 61 -5.01 18.83 -1.71
CA LYS A 61 -5.08 19.38 -3.06
C LYS A 61 -5.64 18.33 -4.02
N ARG A 62 -6.97 18.43 -4.19
CA ARG A 62 -7.82 18.10 -5.35
C ARG A 62 -7.56 16.72 -5.99
N HIS A 63 -8.62 15.91 -5.98
CA HIS A 63 -8.77 14.60 -6.63
C HIS A 63 -8.29 13.38 -5.80
N VAL A 64 -8.76 13.24 -4.57
CA VAL A 64 -8.96 11.90 -3.96
C VAL A 64 -10.20 11.20 -4.58
N GLY A 65 -10.41 11.38 -5.87
CA GLY A 65 -11.57 10.90 -6.63
C GLY A 65 -11.24 9.82 -7.66
N THR A 66 -10.01 9.28 -7.66
CA THR A 66 -9.60 8.27 -8.66
C THR A 66 -8.60 7.24 -8.13
N VAL A 67 -8.43 7.10 -6.81
CA VAL A 67 -8.05 5.78 -6.26
C VAL A 67 -9.34 5.00 -6.15
N GLY A 68 -9.87 4.62 -7.31
CA GLY A 68 -11.00 3.72 -7.43
C GLY A 68 -10.52 2.33 -7.02
N ILE A 69 -11.01 1.89 -5.85
CA ILE A 69 -11.38 0.50 -5.64
C ILE A 69 -12.90 0.40 -5.65
#